data_AF-A0AAD6NVJ3-F1
#
_entry.id   AF-A0AAD6NVJ3-F1
#
_cell.length_a   1.000
_cell.length_b   1.000
_cell.length_c   1.000
_cell.angle_alpha   90.00
_cell.angle_beta   90.00
_cell.angle_gamma   90.00
#
_symmetry.space_group_name_H-M   'P 1'
#
loop_
_entity.id
_entity.type
_entity.pdbx_description
1 polymer ?
#
loop_
_entity_poly.entity_id
_entity_poly.type
_entity_poly.pdbx_seq_one_letter_code
_entity_poly.pdbx_strand_id
1 'polypeptide(L)'
;MGITGTLSSDQLDSFNSQGYLVIESFASPEDIESMMKRMDKLLDDFDYTTVSVFSTKNQQRLTDDYFYQSAENISFFFEEKAFGDDGSLKKPKQLSINKVGHALHELDPVFKGFSSSEKVSGLLFSLGYKKPVIVQSMYIFKVYF
;
A
#
# COMPACT_ATOMS: atom_id res chain seq x y z
N MET A 1 -9.87 -19.62 -16.17
CA MET A 1 -10.62 -19.98 -14.95
C MET A 1 -10.09 -19.10 -13.84
N GLY A 2 -10.87 -18.13 -13.37
CA GLY A 2 -10.45 -17.23 -12.29
C GLY A 2 -10.35 -18.00 -10.98
N ILE A 3 -9.37 -17.66 -10.15
CA ILE A 3 -9.25 -18.18 -8.80
C ILE A 3 -10.49 -17.70 -8.03
N THR A 4 -11.40 -18.62 -7.74
CA THR A 4 -12.41 -18.40 -6.70
C THR A 4 -11.62 -18.33 -5.40
N GLY A 5 -11.64 -17.19 -4.70
CA GLY A 5 -10.81 -16.92 -3.51
C GLY A 5 -11.07 -17.82 -2.29
N THR A 6 -11.59 -19.02 -2.48
CA THR A 6 -11.89 -19.99 -1.44
C THR A 6 -10.68 -20.88 -1.18
N LEU A 7 -10.29 -21.04 0.08
CA LEU A 7 -9.16 -21.89 0.48
C LEU A 7 -9.58 -23.37 0.59
N SER A 8 -8.68 -24.28 0.21
CA SER A 8 -8.83 -25.71 0.48
C SER A 8 -8.54 -26.04 1.95
N SER A 9 -8.90 -27.26 2.39
CA SER A 9 -8.56 -27.73 3.75
C SER A 9 -7.06 -27.69 4.00
N ASP A 10 -6.26 -28.20 3.06
CA ASP A 10 -4.79 -28.22 3.18
C ASP A 10 -4.20 -26.80 3.28
N GLN A 11 -4.77 -25.84 2.54
CA GLN A 11 -4.36 -24.44 2.62
C GLN A 11 -4.72 -23.80 3.96
N LEU A 12 -5.90 -24.13 4.51
CA LEU A 12 -6.31 -23.69 5.84
C LEU A 12 -5.42 -24.28 6.93
N ASP A 13 -5.11 -25.58 6.85
CA ASP A 13 -4.23 -26.26 7.80
C ASP A 13 -2.80 -25.71 7.74
N SER A 14 -2.29 -25.43 6.54
CA SER A 14 -1.00 -24.77 6.34
C SER A 14 -0.98 -23.37 6.95
N PHE A 15 -2.02 -22.55 6.69
CA PHE A 15 -2.14 -21.22 7.29
C PHE A 15 -2.19 -21.28 8.82
N ASN A 16 -3.00 -22.18 9.38
CA ASN A 16 -3.15 -22.33 10.84
C ASN A 16 -1.88 -22.83 11.53
N SER A 17 -1.08 -23.66 10.86
CA SER A 17 0.15 -24.21 11.41
C SER A 17 1.37 -23.29 11.25
N GLN A 18 1.46 -22.55 10.13
CA GLN A 18 2.63 -21.73 9.80
C GLN A 18 2.46 -20.24 10.12
N GLY A 19 1.21 -19.77 10.26
CA GLY A 19 0.90 -18.35 10.44
C GLY A 19 0.95 -17.52 9.14
N TYR A 20 1.19 -18.15 7.98
CA TYR A 20 1.12 -17.53 6.66
C TYR A 20 0.77 -18.57 5.59
N LEU A 21 0.37 -18.10 4.41
CA LEU A 21 0.09 -18.94 3.25
C LEU A 21 0.54 -18.24 1.96
N VAL A 22 1.22 -18.97 1.08
CA VAL A 22 1.56 -18.49 -0.26
C VAL A 22 0.50 -18.97 -1.24
N ILE A 23 -0.14 -18.03 -1.95
CA ILE A 23 -1.13 -18.31 -2.99
C ILE A 23 -0.59 -17.74 -4.30
N GLU A 24 -0.05 -18.62 -5.13
CA GLU A 24 0.46 -18.26 -6.44
C GLU A 24 -0.66 -17.70 -7.33
N SER A 25 -0.32 -16.68 -8.14
CA SER A 25 -1.22 -16.09 -9.13
C SER A 25 -2.55 -15.52 -8.59
N PHE A 26 -2.62 -15.13 -7.31
CA PHE A 26 -3.85 -14.58 -6.69
C PHE A 26 -4.35 -13.29 -7.38
N ALA A 27 -3.44 -12.40 -7.75
CA ALA A 27 -3.72 -11.24 -8.59
C ALA A 27 -3.54 -11.62 -10.07
N SER A 28 -4.45 -11.18 -10.95
CA SER A 28 -4.26 -11.40 -12.38
C SER A 28 -3.20 -10.42 -12.93
N PRO A 29 -2.59 -10.71 -14.11
CA PRO A 29 -1.70 -9.75 -14.76
C PRO A 29 -2.34 -8.37 -14.97
N GLU A 30 -3.64 -8.34 -15.28
CA GLU A 30 -4.40 -7.10 -15.48
C GLU A 30 -4.59 -6.32 -14.18
N ASP A 31 -4.86 -7.01 -13.05
CA ASP A 31 -4.92 -6.36 -11.73
C ASP A 31 -3.59 -5.69 -11.40
N ILE A 32 -2.48 -6.42 -11.62
CA ILE A 32 -1.12 -5.95 -11.34
C ILE A 32 -0.80 -4.73 -12.20
N GLU A 33 -1.03 -4.82 -13.50
CA GLU A 33 -0.78 -3.72 -14.45
C GLU A 33 -1.61 -2.49 -14.10
N SER A 34 -2.89 -2.67 -13.77
CA SER A 34 -3.80 -1.59 -13.38
C SER A 34 -3.33 -0.88 -12.11
N MET A 35 -2.98 -1.63 -11.06
CA MET A 35 -2.47 -1.07 -9.80
C MET A 35 -1.12 -0.35 -10.00
N MET A 36 -0.22 -0.90 -10.81
CA MET A 36 1.07 -0.27 -11.12
C MET A 36 0.87 1.05 -11.87
N LYS A 37 0.12 1.05 -12.98
CA LYS A 37 -0.17 2.26 -13.77
C LYS A 37 -0.85 3.33 -12.91
N ARG A 38 -1.75 2.92 -12.02
CA ARG A 38 -2.43 3.86 -11.13
C ARG A 38 -1.47 4.48 -10.13
N MET A 39 -0.56 3.69 -9.56
CA MET A 39 0.46 4.19 -8.64
C MET A 39 1.44 5.15 -9.34
N ASP A 40 1.87 4.84 -10.56
CA ASP A 40 2.71 5.75 -11.36
C ASP A 40 2.03 7.10 -11.56
N LYS A 41 0.74 7.09 -11.91
CA LYS A 41 -0.05 8.32 -12.03
C LYS A 41 -0.15 9.10 -10.71
N LEU A 42 -0.39 8.41 -9.60
CA LEU A 42 -0.44 9.03 -8.27
C LEU A 42 0.91 9.68 -7.91
N LEU A 43 2.02 9.01 -8.23
CA LEU A 43 3.36 9.56 -8.05
C LEU A 43 3.60 10.78 -8.93
N ASP A 44 3.20 10.76 -10.20
CA ASP A 44 3.38 11.90 -11.09
C ASP A 44 2.61 13.12 -10.60
N ASP A 45 1.34 12.92 -10.21
CA ASP A 45 0.45 13.97 -9.71
C ASP A 45 0.85 14.48 -8.30
N PHE A 46 1.71 13.76 -7.56
CA PHE A 46 2.15 14.13 -6.21
C PHE A 46 3.21 15.25 -6.20
N ASP A 47 2.87 16.41 -5.64
CA ASP A 47 3.82 17.50 -5.39
C ASP A 47 4.34 17.48 -3.95
N TYR A 48 5.55 16.97 -3.79
CA TYR A 48 6.21 16.86 -2.49
C TYR A 48 6.68 18.19 -1.89
N THR A 49 6.67 19.29 -2.66
CA THR A 49 7.06 20.60 -2.14
C THR A 49 5.98 21.22 -1.26
N THR A 50 4.73 20.79 -1.44
CA THR A 50 3.58 21.20 -0.62
C THR A 50 3.50 20.46 0.71
N VAL A 51 4.13 19.29 0.79
CA VAL A 51 4.18 18.51 2.02
C VAL A 51 5.45 18.89 2.76
N SER A 52 5.30 19.62 3.87
CA SER A 52 6.39 20.07 4.75
C SER A 52 7.02 18.88 5.51
N VAL A 53 7.57 17.89 4.79
CA VAL A 53 8.23 16.73 5.40
C VAL A 53 9.64 17.11 5.90
N PHE A 54 10.24 18.20 5.43
CA PHE A 54 11.60 18.59 5.80
C PHE A 54 11.69 20.07 6.20
N SER A 55 11.50 20.34 7.50
CA SER A 55 11.88 21.60 8.14
C SER A 55 12.66 21.29 9.41
N THR A 56 13.92 21.74 9.48
CA THR A 56 14.87 21.48 10.57
C THR A 56 14.50 22.09 11.92
N LYS A 57 13.43 22.88 12.02
CA LYS A 57 13.06 23.60 13.25
C LYS A 57 11.82 23.05 13.98
N ASN A 58 10.97 22.26 13.32
CA ASN A 58 9.70 21.73 13.88
C ASN A 58 9.40 20.28 13.41
N GLN A 59 10.46 19.53 13.10
CA GLN A 59 10.41 18.28 12.32
C GLN A 59 9.48 17.21 12.94
N GLN A 60 9.66 16.90 14.22
CA GLN A 60 9.00 15.75 14.86
C GLN A 60 7.48 15.89 14.94
N ARG A 61 6.98 17.09 15.27
CA ARG A 61 5.54 17.34 15.43
C ARG A 61 4.79 17.36 14.09
N LEU A 62 5.38 17.96 13.05
CA LEU A 62 4.76 18.01 11.72
C LEU A 62 4.78 16.65 11.02
N THR A 63 5.83 15.85 11.21
CA THR A 63 5.88 14.47 10.71
C THR A 63 4.85 13.59 11.40
N ASP A 64 4.67 13.76 12.71
CA ASP A 64 3.68 13.02 13.47
C ASP A 64 2.26 13.36 13.00
N ASP A 65 1.93 14.66 12.86
CA ASP A 65 0.61 15.09 12.40
C ASP A 65 0.29 14.59 10.98
N TYR A 66 1.25 14.67 10.04
CA TYR A 66 1.07 14.14 8.69
C TYR A 66 0.88 12.62 8.71
N PHE A 67 1.63 11.89 9.54
CA PHE A 67 1.46 10.45 9.70
C PHE A 67 0.11 10.10 10.32
N TYR A 68 -0.34 10.79 11.38
CA TYR A 68 -1.66 10.55 11.97
C TYR A 68 -2.79 10.85 11.00
N GLN A 69 -2.72 11.96 10.27
CA GLN A 69 -3.71 12.33 9.26
C GLN A 69 -3.71 11.39 8.05
N SER A 70 -2.60 10.69 7.78
CA SER A 70 -2.51 9.75 6.67
C SER A 70 -3.44 8.54 6.80
N ALA A 71 -3.96 8.26 8.01
CA ALA A 71 -4.92 7.18 8.25
C ALA A 71 -6.14 7.28 7.33
N GLU A 72 -6.57 8.50 7.01
CA GLU A 72 -7.75 8.79 6.18
C GLU A 72 -7.37 9.38 4.82
N ASN A 73 -6.08 9.36 4.43
CA ASN A 73 -5.59 9.98 3.19
C ASN A 73 -4.76 9.02 2.32
N ILE A 74 -4.49 9.46 1.09
CA ILE A 74 -3.40 8.92 0.26
C ILE A 74 -2.19 9.83 0.44
N SER A 75 -1.29 9.41 1.31
CA SER A 75 -0.07 10.09 1.72
C SER A 75 1.16 9.33 1.25
N PHE A 76 2.19 10.08 0.87
CA PHE A 76 3.46 9.56 0.36
C PHE A 76 4.54 9.68 1.43
N PHE A 77 5.32 8.62 1.60
CA PHE A 77 6.38 8.53 2.60
C PHE A 77 7.71 8.21 1.91
N PHE A 78 8.67 9.10 2.08
CA PHE A 78 10.00 8.97 1.49
C PHE A 78 10.86 7.93 2.23
N GLU A 79 11.86 7.40 1.52
CA GLU A 79 12.95 6.65 2.13
C GLU A 79 13.73 7.53 3.11
N GLU A 80 14.21 6.95 4.21
CA GLU A 80 14.89 7.67 5.30
C GLU A 80 16.07 8.51 4.78
N LYS A 81 16.76 8.02 3.75
CA LYS A 81 17.95 8.64 3.15
C LYS A 81 17.66 9.35 1.82
N ALA A 82 16.39 9.57 1.47
CA ALA A 82 15.97 10.16 0.21
C ALA A 82 16.54 11.58 -0.01
N PHE A 83 16.69 12.34 1.07
CA PHE A 83 17.13 13.73 1.01
C PHE A 83 18.61 13.90 1.36
N GLY A 84 19.27 14.84 0.68
CA GLY A 84 20.62 15.31 0.99
C GLY A 84 20.65 16.34 2.11
N ASP A 85 21.86 16.73 2.50
CA ASP A 85 22.07 17.74 3.56
C ASP A 85 21.55 19.13 3.14
N ASP A 86 21.39 19.36 1.84
CA ASP A 86 20.79 20.57 1.26
C ASP A 86 19.26 20.53 1.19
N GLY A 87 18.63 19.44 1.64
CA GLY A 87 17.18 19.22 1.59
C GLY A 87 16.64 18.85 0.22
N SER A 88 17.51 18.57 -0.77
CA SER A 88 17.11 18.10 -2.10
C SER A 88 17.04 16.57 -2.19
N LEU A 89 16.27 16.03 -3.13
CA LEU A 89 16.21 14.60 -3.37
C LEU A 89 17.50 14.10 -4.04
N LYS A 90 18.10 13.03 -3.50
CA LYS A 90 19.30 12.38 -4.08
C LYS A 90 19.01 11.57 -5.34
N LYS A 91 17.76 11.16 -5.54
CA LYS A 91 17.27 10.36 -6.67
C LYS A 91 15.96 10.97 -7.20
N PRO A 92 15.49 10.59 -8.39
CA PRO A 92 14.14 10.96 -8.85
C PRO A 92 13.06 10.65 -7.80
N LYS A 93 12.01 11.46 -7.76
CA LYS A 93 10.88 11.34 -6.80
C LYS A 93 10.31 9.91 -6.76
N GLN A 94 10.07 9.34 -7.93
CA GLN A 94 9.54 7.99 -8.10
C GLN A 94 10.44 6.89 -7.52
N LEU A 95 11.75 7.15 -7.41
CA LEU A 95 12.74 6.25 -6.81
C LEU A 95 13.06 6.59 -5.35
N SER A 96 12.37 7.58 -4.78
CA SER A 96 12.63 8.11 -3.44
C SER A 96 11.51 7.81 -2.44
N ILE A 97 10.41 7.24 -2.90
CA ILE A 97 9.26 6.85 -2.07
C ILE A 97 9.48 5.44 -1.53
N ASN A 98 9.30 5.27 -0.21
CA ASN A 98 9.28 3.97 0.46
C ASN A 98 7.89 3.33 0.37
N LYS A 99 6.84 4.13 0.63
CA LYS A 99 5.46 3.65 0.65
C LYS A 99 4.46 4.77 0.37
N VAL A 100 3.26 4.36 -0.04
CA VAL A 100 2.06 5.19 -0.12
C VAL A 100 0.96 4.54 0.71
N GLY A 101 0.28 5.32 1.55
CA GLY A 101 -0.77 4.84 2.47
C GLY A 101 -1.56 6.00 3.07
N HIS A 102 -2.59 5.79 3.87
CA HIS A 102 -3.06 4.50 4.37
C HIS A 102 -4.47 4.12 3.92
N ALA A 103 -5.12 4.98 3.12
CA ALA A 103 -6.51 4.81 2.68
C ALA A 103 -6.66 4.53 1.17
N LEU A 104 -5.65 3.98 0.49
CA LEU A 104 -5.74 3.58 -0.94
C LEU A 104 -6.97 2.70 -1.22
N HIS A 105 -7.24 1.71 -0.37
CA HIS A 105 -8.38 0.79 -0.50
C HIS A 105 -9.75 1.48 -0.41
N GLU A 106 -9.82 2.71 0.09
CA GLU A 106 -11.07 3.44 0.28
C GLU A 106 -11.21 4.60 -0.71
N LEU A 107 -10.12 5.35 -0.93
CA LEU A 107 -10.12 6.58 -1.70
C LEU A 107 -9.76 6.40 -3.18
N ASP A 108 -9.04 5.35 -3.54
CA ASP A 108 -8.64 5.12 -4.92
C ASP A 108 -9.50 4.02 -5.58
N PRO A 109 -10.19 4.29 -6.71
CA PRO A 109 -11.07 3.31 -7.34
C PRO A 109 -10.40 2.01 -7.76
N VAL A 110 -9.13 2.04 -8.18
CA VAL A 110 -8.42 0.84 -8.64
C VAL A 110 -8.06 -0.04 -7.44
N PHE A 111 -7.46 0.55 -6.41
CA PHE A 111 -7.11 -0.18 -5.19
C PHE A 111 -8.35 -0.65 -4.44
N LYS A 112 -9.41 0.17 -4.36
CA LYS A 112 -10.71 -0.23 -3.81
C LYS A 112 -11.29 -1.42 -4.53
N GLY A 113 -11.34 -1.39 -5.87
CA GLY A 113 -11.86 -2.49 -6.68
C GLY A 113 -11.13 -3.81 -6.44
N PHE A 114 -9.81 -3.79 -6.33
CA PHE A 114 -9.03 -4.99 -5.99
C PHE A 114 -9.28 -5.45 -4.55
N SER A 115 -9.17 -4.52 -3.58
CA SER A 115 -9.29 -4.79 -2.15
C SER A 115 -10.67 -5.31 -1.74
N SER A 116 -11.74 -4.87 -2.40
CA SER A 116 -13.12 -5.33 -2.16
C SER A 116 -13.58 -6.42 -3.13
N SER A 117 -12.68 -7.00 -3.93
CA SER A 117 -13.04 -8.02 -4.92
C SER A 117 -13.59 -9.30 -4.27
N GLU A 118 -14.33 -10.09 -5.04
CA GLU A 118 -14.89 -11.37 -4.57
C GLU A 118 -13.81 -12.35 -4.12
N LYS A 119 -12.63 -12.34 -4.76
CA LYS A 119 -11.52 -13.21 -4.37
C LYS A 119 -10.91 -12.82 -3.01
N VAL A 120 -10.79 -11.53 -2.70
CA VAL A 120 -10.31 -11.07 -1.38
C VAL A 120 -11.38 -11.37 -0.33
N SER A 121 -12.64 -11.09 -0.64
CA SER A 121 -13.76 -11.37 0.27
C SER A 121 -13.88 -12.86 0.56
N GLY A 122 -13.84 -13.71 -0.47
CA GLY A 122 -13.87 -15.17 -0.35
C GLY A 122 -12.71 -15.73 0.48
N LEU A 123 -11.52 -15.12 0.36
CA LEU A 123 -10.35 -15.51 1.14
C LEU A 123 -10.60 -15.25 2.64
N LEU A 124 -11.08 -14.07 2.98
CA LEU A 124 -11.40 -13.71 4.36
C LEU A 124 -12.54 -14.57 4.94
N PHE A 125 -13.57 -14.87 4.15
CA PHE A 125 -14.64 -15.78 4.59
C PHE A 125 -14.13 -17.21 4.82
N SER A 126 -13.21 -17.70 3.99
CA SER A 126 -12.58 -19.01 4.16
C SER A 126 -11.77 -19.09 5.46
N LEU A 127 -11.15 -17.98 5.85
CA LEU A 127 -10.45 -17.83 7.14
C LEU A 127 -11.41 -17.62 8.33
N GLY A 128 -12.73 -17.65 8.11
CA GLY A 128 -13.73 -17.60 9.18
C GLY A 128 -14.18 -16.19 9.58
N TYR A 129 -13.69 -15.13 8.93
CA TYR A 129 -14.16 -13.76 9.17
C TYR A 129 -15.65 -13.65 8.86
N LYS A 130 -16.42 -13.01 9.75
CA LYS A 130 -17.89 -12.87 9.58
C LYS A 130 -18.29 -11.57 8.90
N LYS A 131 -17.60 -10.49 9.23
CA LYS A 131 -17.80 -9.14 8.67
C LYS A 131 -16.43 -8.49 8.47
N PRO A 132 -15.64 -8.95 7.49
CA PRO A 132 -14.32 -8.39 7.25
C PRO A 132 -14.44 -6.91 6.90
N VAL A 133 -13.58 -6.08 7.50
CA VAL A 133 -13.43 -4.66 7.18
C VAL A 133 -11.94 -4.38 6.95
N ILE A 134 -11.66 -3.47 6.02
CA ILE A 134 -10.29 -3.07 5.70
C ILE A 134 -9.97 -1.87 6.57
N VAL A 135 -8.95 -2.00 7.42
CA VAL A 135 -8.56 -0.93 8.36
C VAL A 135 -7.45 -0.05 7.80
N GLN A 136 -6.69 -0.57 6.84
CA GLN A 136 -5.50 0.08 6.31
C GLN A 136 -5.07 -0.57 5.00
N SER A 137 -4.47 0.20 4.10
CA SER A 137 -3.79 -0.28 2.89
C SER A 137 -2.52 0.51 2.63
N MET A 138 -1.46 -0.17 2.18
CA MET A 138 -0.23 0.48 1.75
C MET A 138 0.24 -0.11 0.42
N TYR A 139 0.82 0.73 -0.41
CA TYR A 139 1.66 0.31 -1.53
C TYR A 139 3.12 0.44 -1.11
N ILE A 140 3.86 -0.67 -1.14
CA ILE A 140 5.25 -0.73 -0.66
C ILE A 140 6.18 -0.77 -1.85
N PHE A 141 7.08 0.21 -1.94
CA PHE A 141 8.16 0.22 -2.91
C PHE A 141 9.36 -0.52 -2.33
N LYS A 142 10.08 -1.23 -3.20
CA LYS A 142 11.38 -1.82 -2.89
C LYS A 142 12.41 -1.24 -3.85
N VAL A 143 12.71 0.03 -3.61
CA VAL A 143 13.77 0.75 -4.32
C VAL A 143 15.09 0.55 -3.57
N TYR A 144 16.18 0.29 -4.29
CA TYR A 144 17.49 0.19 -3.69
C TYR A 144 18.05 1.60 -3.49
N PHE A 145 18.26 2.02 -2.23
CA PHE A 145 18.92 3.28 -1.89
C PHE A 145 20.42 3.15 -1.79
#